data_AF-A0A2V7VM90-F1
#
_entry.id   AF-A0A2V7VM90-F1
#
_cell.length_a   1.000
_cell.length_b   1.000
_cell.length_c   1.000
_cell.angle_alpha   90.00
_cell.angle_beta   90.00
_cell.angle_gamma   90.00
#
_symmetry.space_group_name_H-M   'P 1'
#
loop_
_entity.id
_entity.type
_entity.pdbx_description
1 polymer ?
#
loop_
_entity_poly.entity_id
_entity_poly.type
_entity_poly.pdbx_seq_one_letter_code
_entity_poly.pdbx_strand_id
1 'polypeptide(L)'
;LMRKMREFQDEGHRVVYVIGDFTGMIGDPTGRSKTRPPLSREEIERNADTYKKQAFKILDPARTETRFNSEWLEALGSAGFVRLAATYNVARMLERRDFRQRYEAGQPISMHEFLYSLAQA
;
A
#
# COMPACT_ATOMS: atom_id res chain seq x y z
N LEU A 1 -13.74 4.05 -6.03
CA LEU A 1 -13.46 3.05 -4.98
C LEU A 1 -14.41 3.15 -3.79
N MET A 2 -14.44 4.26 -3.03
CA MET A 2 -15.27 4.34 -1.80
C MET A 2 -16.77 4.10 -1.99
N ARG A 3 -17.38 4.58 -3.09
CA ARG A 3 -18.79 4.32 -3.40
C ARG A 3 -19.07 2.82 -3.60
N LYS A 4 -18.17 2.10 -4.27
CA LYS A 4 -18.30 0.65 -4.47
C LYS A 4 -18.17 -0.11 -3.14
N MET A 5 -17.28 0.34 -2.25
CA MET A 5 -17.22 -0.23 -0.89
C MET A 5 -18.51 0.01 -0.11
N ARG A 6 -19.15 1.18 -0.28
CA ARG A 6 -20.45 1.45 0.32
C ARG A 6 -21.55 0.55 -0.23
N GLU A 7 -21.58 0.30 -1.54
CA GLU A 7 -22.50 -0.68 -2.14
C GLU A 7 -22.34 -2.06 -1.49
N PHE A 8 -21.11 -2.52 -1.28
CA PHE A 8 -20.87 -3.77 -0.54
C PHE A 8 -21.41 -3.72 0.90
N GLN A 9 -21.28 -2.59 1.60
CA GLN A 9 -21.89 -2.45 2.93
C GLN A 9 -23.41 -2.55 2.86
N ASP A 10 -24.03 -1.91 1.87
CA ASP A 10 -25.48 -1.90 1.69
C ASP A 10 -26.02 -3.29 1.31
N GLU A 11 -25.20 -4.14 0.68
CA GLU A 11 -25.47 -5.58 0.47
C GLU A 11 -25.17 -6.46 1.70
N GLY A 12 -24.79 -5.86 2.84
CA GLY A 12 -24.59 -6.56 4.11
C GLY A 12 -23.15 -7.01 4.39
N HIS A 13 -22.20 -6.69 3.52
CA HIS A 13 -20.80 -7.02 3.73
C HIS A 13 -20.11 -6.09 4.73
N ARG A 14 -19.06 -6.58 5.39
CA ARG A 14 -18.19 -5.77 6.25
C ARG A 14 -17.00 -5.27 5.44
N VAL A 15 -16.77 -3.96 5.47
CA VAL A 15 -15.60 -3.35 4.81
C VAL A 15 -14.44 -3.31 5.79
N VAL A 16 -13.26 -3.77 5.35
CA VAL A 16 -11.99 -3.53 6.05
C VAL A 16 -11.26 -2.42 5.30
N TYR A 17 -11.15 -1.26 5.95
CA TYR A 17 -10.44 -0.10 5.44
C TYR A 17 -9.00 -0.12 5.94
N VAL A 18 -8.08 -0.53 5.07
CA VAL A 18 -6.65 -0.64 5.38
C VAL A 18 -5.95 0.69 5.12
N ILE A 19 -5.33 1.23 6.16
CA ILE A 19 -4.43 2.38 6.08
C ILE A 19 -3.01 1.85 5.87
N GLY A 20 -2.40 2.28 4.77
CA GLY A 20 -1.05 1.87 4.39
C GLY A 20 0.04 2.68 5.09
N ASP A 21 0.16 2.54 6.40
CA ASP A 21 1.15 3.26 7.20
C ASP A 21 2.57 2.70 7.01
N PHE A 22 2.72 1.37 7.01
CA PHE A 22 4.01 0.77 6.69
C PHE A 22 4.42 1.00 5.23
N THR A 23 3.49 0.80 4.29
CA THR A 23 3.76 1.02 2.86
C THR A 23 3.98 2.50 2.53
N GLY A 24 3.39 3.42 3.30
CA GLY A 24 3.66 4.86 3.24
C GLY A 24 5.10 5.23 3.59
N MET A 25 5.77 4.45 4.45
CA MET A 25 7.19 4.61 4.74
C MET A 25 8.09 4.13 3.60
N ILE A 26 7.63 3.20 2.75
CA ILE A 26 8.39 2.72 1.58
C ILE A 26 8.24 3.69 0.41
N GLY A 27 7.00 4.16 0.17
CA GLY A 27 6.65 5.01 -0.97
C GLY A 27 6.14 4.20 -2.17
N ASP A 28 4.96 4.57 -2.68
CA ASP A 28 4.31 3.90 -3.81
C ASP A 28 4.97 4.31 -5.15
N PRO A 29 5.52 3.35 -5.93
CA PRO A 29 6.07 3.62 -7.27
C PRO A 29 5.01 3.59 -8.38
N THR A 30 3.78 3.14 -8.08
CA THR A 30 2.77 2.80 -9.09
C THR A 30 2.33 4.02 -9.91
N GLY A 31 2.48 3.92 -11.23
CA GLY A 31 2.03 4.94 -12.18
C GLY A 31 2.84 6.25 -12.17
N ARG A 32 4.07 6.24 -11.65
CA ARG A 32 4.92 7.45 -11.54
C ARG A 32 6.33 7.23 -12.10
N SER A 33 6.93 8.31 -12.59
CA SER A 33 8.32 8.33 -13.11
C SER A 33 9.39 8.34 -12.01
N LYS A 34 9.00 8.68 -10.77
CA LYS A 34 9.83 8.63 -9.57
C LYS A 34 8.99 8.17 -8.39
N THR A 35 9.59 7.40 -7.49
CA THR A 35 9.02 7.01 -6.20
C THR A 35 8.65 8.24 -5.39
N ARG A 36 7.56 8.15 -4.62
CA ARG A 36 7.26 9.20 -3.65
C ARG A 36 8.35 9.25 -2.57
N PRO A 37 8.68 10.44 -2.05
CA PRO A 37 9.47 10.53 -0.83
C PRO A 37 8.80 9.72 0.29
N PRO A 38 9.57 8.97 1.08
CA PRO A 38 9.04 8.27 2.24
C PRO A 38 8.47 9.30 3.23
N LEU A 39 7.34 8.96 3.84
CA LEU A 39 6.73 9.80 4.88
C LEU A 39 7.25 9.40 6.26
N SER A 40 7.38 10.36 7.17
CA SER A 40 7.59 10.08 8.58
C SER A 40 6.34 9.49 9.24
N ARG A 41 6.50 8.76 10.35
CA ARG A 41 5.37 8.20 11.10
C ARG A 41 4.38 9.30 11.54
N GLU A 42 4.88 10.44 12.00
CA GLU A 42 4.06 11.58 12.41
C GLU A 42 3.20 12.12 11.26
N GLU A 43 3.76 12.21 10.05
CA GLU A 43 3.02 12.61 8.86
C GLU A 43 1.96 11.57 8.48
N ILE A 44 2.30 10.28 8.59
CA ILE A 44 1.41 9.17 8.27
C ILE A 44 0.23 9.14 9.24
N GLU A 45 0.46 9.30 10.54
CA GLU A 45 -0.58 9.36 11.57
C GLU A 45 -1.53 10.54 11.33
N ARG A 46 -0.98 11.73 11.07
CA ARG A 46 -1.77 12.92 10.74
C ARG A 46 -2.61 12.70 9.47
N ASN A 47 -2.03 12.07 8.45
CA ASN A 47 -2.73 11.79 7.20
C ASN A 47 -3.83 10.72 7.41
N ALA A 48 -3.56 9.69 8.19
CA ALA A 48 -4.51 8.62 8.52
C ALA A 48 -5.81 9.16 9.14
N ASP A 49 -5.70 10.12 10.05
CA ASP A 49 -6.87 10.77 10.66
C ASP A 49 -7.72 11.52 9.62
N THR A 50 -7.06 12.21 8.67
CA THR A 50 -7.79 12.88 7.59
C THR A 50 -8.46 11.89 6.65
N TYR A 51 -7.81 10.78 6.33
CA TYR A 51 -8.36 9.73 5.48
C TYR A 51 -9.57 9.05 6.11
N LYS A 52 -9.50 8.72 7.41
CA LYS A 52 -10.66 8.21 8.16
C LYS A 52 -11.84 9.18 8.11
N LYS A 53 -11.60 10.46 8.41
CA LYS A 53 -12.64 11.50 8.36
C LYS A 53 -13.27 11.63 6.98
N GLN A 54 -12.50 11.48 5.91
CA GLN A 54 -13.01 11.54 4.54
C GLN A 54 -13.75 10.26 4.15
N ALA A 55 -13.23 9.09 4.50
CA ALA A 55 -13.83 7.79 4.20
C ALA A 55 -15.20 7.65 4.86
N PHE A 56 -15.34 8.07 6.12
CA PHE A 56 -16.60 7.99 6.88
C PHE A 56 -17.67 9.01 6.47
N LYS A 57 -17.37 9.91 5.53
CA LYS A 57 -18.43 10.68 4.84
C LYS A 57 -19.25 9.80 3.88
N ILE A 58 -18.70 8.65 3.48
CA ILE A 58 -19.30 7.74 2.49
C ILE A 58 -19.59 6.39 3.13
N LEU A 59 -18.59 5.82 3.82
CA LEU A 59 -18.70 4.53 4.48
C LEU A 59 -19.41 4.66 5.83
N ASP A 60 -20.20 3.65 6.18
CA ASP A 60 -20.79 3.52 7.50
C ASP A 60 -19.74 3.07 8.53
N PRO A 61 -19.43 3.87 9.57
CA PRO A 61 -18.43 3.50 10.58
C PRO A 61 -18.80 2.23 11.38
N ALA A 62 -20.08 1.97 11.61
CA ALA A 62 -20.52 0.79 12.36
C ALA A 62 -20.28 -0.51 11.58
N ARG A 63 -20.19 -0.41 10.25
CA ARG A 63 -19.95 -1.53 9.33
C ARG A 63 -18.56 -1.45 8.66
N THR A 64 -17.65 -0.67 9.22
CA THR A 64 -16.27 -0.52 8.71
C THR A 64 -15.27 -0.80 9.81
N GLU A 65 -14.34 -1.71 9.55
CA GLU A 65 -13.17 -1.95 10.39
C GLU A 65 -11.97 -1.22 9.82
N THR A 66 -11.32 -0.37 10.62
CA THR A 66 -10.08 0.28 10.17
C THR A 66 -8.87 -0.48 10.71
N ARG A 67 -7.93 -0.79 9.83
CA ARG A 67 -6.70 -1.52 10.15
C ARG A 67 -5.48 -0.80 9.60
N PHE A 68 -4.35 -0.94 10.27
CA PHE A 68 -3.07 -0.41 9.82
C PHE A 68 -2.20 -1.56 9.33
N ASN A 69 -1.60 -1.44 8.14
CA ASN A 69 -0.82 -2.56 7.61
C ASN A 69 0.51 -2.80 8.33
N SER A 70 0.98 -1.84 9.13
CA SER A 70 2.04 -2.06 10.12
C SER A 70 1.74 -3.20 11.09
N GLU A 71 0.46 -3.43 11.45
CA GLU A 71 0.04 -4.48 12.40
C GLU A 71 0.58 -5.87 12.02
N TRP A 72 0.65 -6.17 10.72
CA TRP A 72 1.20 -7.43 10.23
C TRP A 72 2.55 -7.29 9.52
N LEU A 73 2.82 -6.16 8.85
CA LEU A 73 4.06 -5.98 8.10
C LEU A 73 5.27 -5.75 9.01
N GLU A 74 5.11 -5.07 10.15
CA GLU A 74 6.22 -4.94 11.11
C GLU A 74 6.55 -6.28 11.77
N ALA A 75 5.52 -7.09 12.04
CA ALA A 75 5.66 -8.40 12.66
C ALA A 75 6.42 -9.42 11.77
N LEU A 76 6.52 -9.17 10.45
CA LEU A 76 7.33 -10.02 9.56
C LEU A 76 8.81 -9.98 9.95
N GLY A 77 9.32 -8.83 10.37
CA GLY A 77 10.75 -8.58 10.55
C GLY A 77 11.58 -8.88 9.30
N SER A 78 12.91 -8.84 9.43
CA SER A 78 13.81 -9.09 8.29
C SER A 78 13.65 -10.49 7.70
N ALA A 79 13.52 -11.51 8.55
CA ALA A 79 13.37 -12.90 8.11
C ALA A 79 12.06 -13.14 7.34
N GLY A 80 10.96 -12.50 7.75
CA GLY A 80 9.69 -12.56 7.03
C GLY A 80 9.76 -11.89 5.66
N PHE A 81 10.40 -10.72 5.58
CA PHE A 81 10.63 -10.05 4.30
C PHE A 81 11.51 -10.83 3.34
N VAL A 82 12.54 -11.53 3.83
CA VAL A 82 13.36 -12.43 2.99
C VAL A 82 12.53 -13.57 2.41
N ARG A 83 11.67 -14.21 3.24
CA ARG A 83 10.76 -15.26 2.75
C ARG A 83 9.75 -14.72 1.74
N LEU A 84 9.21 -13.52 1.98
CA LEU A 84 8.27 -12.88 1.07
C LEU A 84 8.95 -12.51 -0.26
N ALA A 85 10.18 -11.98 -0.23
CA ALA A 85 10.94 -11.68 -1.44
C ALA A 85 11.28 -12.94 -2.26
N ALA A 86 11.32 -14.11 -1.64
CA ALA A 86 11.54 -15.37 -2.35
C ALA A 86 10.31 -15.85 -3.15
N THR A 87 9.11 -15.28 -2.94
CA THR A 87 7.90 -15.71 -3.68
C THR A 87 7.77 -15.06 -5.06
N TYR A 88 8.52 -14.00 -5.33
CA TYR A 88 8.56 -13.31 -6.63
C TYR A 88 9.98 -13.23 -7.17
N ASN A 89 10.12 -13.36 -8.49
CA ASN A 89 11.39 -13.12 -9.15
C ASN A 89 11.46 -11.70 -9.74
N VAL A 90 12.68 -11.22 -9.96
CA VAL A 90 12.94 -9.87 -10.49
C VAL A 90 12.32 -9.68 -11.88
N ALA A 91 12.31 -10.72 -12.73
CA ALA A 91 11.72 -10.63 -14.07
C ALA A 91 10.22 -10.31 -14.00
N ARG A 92 9.47 -10.95 -13.09
CA ARG A 92 8.06 -10.66 -12.83
C ARG A 92 7.83 -9.25 -12.29
N MET A 93 8.71 -8.74 -11.44
CA MET A 93 8.64 -7.34 -10.99
C MET A 93 8.81 -6.37 -12.16
N LEU A 94 9.79 -6.62 -13.04
CA LEU A 94 10.06 -5.80 -14.24
C LEU A 94 8.98 -5.91 -15.32
N GLU A 95 8.13 -6.95 -15.29
CA GLU A 95 7.01 -7.05 -16.22
C GLU A 95 5.94 -5.98 -15.96
N ARG A 96 5.81 -5.49 -14.71
CA ARG A 96 4.88 -4.41 -14.37
C ARG A 96 5.20 -3.17 -15.18
N ARG A 97 4.17 -2.54 -15.74
CA ARG A 97 4.29 -1.43 -16.70
C ARG A 97 5.14 -0.26 -16.17
N ASP A 98 4.99 0.10 -14.91
CA ASP A 98 5.74 1.17 -14.23
C ASP A 98 7.24 0.88 -14.16
N PHE A 99 7.62 -0.32 -13.74
CA PHE A 99 9.04 -0.72 -13.69
C PHE A 99 9.61 -0.95 -15.09
N ARG A 100 8.84 -1.57 -15.99
CA ARG A 100 9.23 -1.78 -17.39
C ARG A 100 9.61 -0.47 -18.07
N GLN A 101 8.73 0.53 -18.02
CA GLN A 101 8.96 1.83 -18.66
C GLN A 101 10.20 2.54 -18.11
N ARG A 102 10.40 2.49 -16.78
CA ARG A 102 11.58 3.10 -16.14
C ARG A 102 12.86 2.37 -16.52
N TYR A 103 12.83 1.04 -16.49
CA TYR A 103 13.97 0.20 -16.83
C TYR A 103 14.40 0.38 -18.30
N GLU A 104 13.44 0.36 -19.23
CA GLU A 104 13.68 0.61 -20.66
C GLU A 104 14.18 2.03 -20.94
N ALA A 105 13.74 3.01 -20.15
CA ALA A 105 14.20 4.40 -20.24
C ALA A 105 15.53 4.68 -19.51
N GLY A 106 16.18 3.66 -18.93
CA GLY A 106 17.41 3.83 -18.14
C GLY A 106 17.22 4.66 -16.86
N GLN A 107 15.98 4.80 -16.38
CA GLN A 107 15.68 5.53 -15.16
C GLN A 107 15.98 4.64 -13.94
N PRO A 108 16.64 5.17 -12.89
CA PRO A 108 16.95 4.40 -11.69
C PRO A 108 15.68 3.82 -11.06
N ILE A 109 15.76 2.56 -10.62
CA ILE A 109 14.75 1.88 -9.80
C ILE A 109 15.45 1.39 -8.54
N SER A 110 15.01 1.86 -7.39
CA SER A 110 15.60 1.49 -6.10
C SER A 110 15.04 0.16 -5.61
N MET A 111 15.87 -0.65 -4.94
CA MET A 111 15.47 -1.99 -4.47
C MET A 111 14.27 -1.98 -3.51
N HIS A 112 14.13 -0.96 -2.67
CA HIS A 112 13.00 -0.83 -1.74
C HIS A 112 11.66 -0.65 -2.48
N GLU A 113 11.65 -0.17 -3.73
CA GLU A 113 10.42 -0.02 -4.53
C GLU A 113 9.82 -1.38 -4.89
N PHE A 114 10.64 -2.43 -5.02
CA PHE A 114 10.15 -3.80 -5.18
C PHE A 114 9.52 -4.31 -3.88
N LEU A 115 10.08 -3.92 -2.72
CA LEU A 115 9.51 -4.28 -1.42
C LEU A 115 8.10 -3.68 -1.22
N TYR A 116 7.81 -2.51 -1.79
CA TYR A 116 6.45 -1.97 -1.80
C TYR A 116 5.45 -2.93 -2.44
N SER A 117 5.82 -3.47 -3.62
CA SER A 117 4.97 -4.40 -4.37
C SER A 117 4.72 -5.69 -3.60
N LEU A 118 5.71 -6.16 -2.85
CA LEU A 118 5.60 -7.33 -1.98
C LEU A 118 4.73 -7.05 -0.74
N ALA A 119 4.92 -5.89 -0.12
CA ALA A 119 4.19 -5.50 1.09
C ALA A 119 2.69 -5.24 0.85
N GLN A 120 2.31 -4.93 -0.39
CA GLN A 120 0.91 -4.69 -0.78
C GLN A 120 0.23 -5.91 -1.43
N ALA A 121 0.98 -6.99 -1.70
CA ALA A 121 0.48 -8.20 -2.37
C ALA A 121 -0.56 -8.98 -1.54
#